data_AF-A0A7S2AAJ3-F1
#
_entry.id   AF-A0A7S2AAJ3-F1
#
_cell.length_a   1.000
_cell.length_b   1.000
_cell.length_c   1.000
_cell.angle_alpha   90.00
_cell.angle_beta   90.00
_cell.angle_gamma   90.00
#
_symmetry.space_group_name_H-M   'P 1'
#
loop_
_entity.id
_entity.type
_entity.pdbx_description
1 polymer ?
#
loop_
_entity_poly.entity_id
_entity_poly.type
_entity_poly.pdbx_seq_one_letter_code
_entity_poly.pdbx_strand_id
1 'polypeptide(L)'
;ELAVDVRLTGSTAMDVALPGLSDFDAVMVIKPKERGQGTLPQESRRFLDDVFNQLRVCYPKAKLHMRTASGGDLPVLTIKLFPNAPLLDLMACVCDSEGNPVGPRSWHAFASIQDAVSIL
;
A
#
# COMPACT_ATOMS: atom_id res chain seq x y z
N GLU A 1 16.01 11.95 1.24
CA GLU A 1 14.55 12.13 1.44
C GLU A 1 13.81 11.05 0.65
N LEU A 2 12.70 10.52 1.15
CA LEU A 2 11.88 9.53 0.43
C LEU A 2 10.75 10.23 -0.32
N ALA A 3 10.46 9.77 -1.53
CA ALA A 3 9.25 10.09 -2.26
C ALA A 3 8.25 8.96 -2.06
N VAL A 4 7.02 9.32 -1.68
CA VAL A 4 5.92 8.38 -1.46
C VAL A 4 4.78 8.74 -2.39
N ASP A 5 4.31 7.76 -3.16
CA ASP A 5 3.16 7.84 -4.04
C ASP A 5 2.13 6.78 -3.63
N VAL A 6 0.83 7.09 -3.72
CA VAL A 6 -0.23 6.14 -3.38
C VAL A 6 -1.09 5.91 -4.61
N ARG A 7 -1.16 4.67 -5.06
CA ARG A 7 -1.90 4.28 -6.25
C ARG A 7 -3.06 3.39 -5.87
N LEU A 8 -4.26 3.74 -6.31
CA LEU A 8 -5.40 2.84 -6.23
C LEU A 8 -5.18 1.65 -7.15
N THR A 9 -5.56 0.47 -6.68
CA THR A 9 -5.49 -0.80 -7.40
C THR A 9 -6.81 -1.57 -7.22
N GLY A 10 -6.87 -2.80 -7.74
CA GLY A 10 -8.01 -3.67 -7.54
C GLY A 10 -9.27 -3.22 -8.31
N SER A 11 -10.42 -3.73 -7.89
CA SER A 11 -11.68 -3.61 -8.64
C SER A 11 -12.14 -2.16 -8.82
N THR A 12 -11.92 -1.31 -7.82
CA THR A 12 -12.30 0.10 -7.86
C THR A 12 -11.43 0.91 -8.82
N ALA A 13 -10.13 0.62 -8.91
CA ALA A 13 -9.25 1.29 -9.88
C ALA A 13 -9.57 0.91 -11.33
N MET A 14 -10.24 -0.23 -11.52
CA MET A 14 -10.55 -0.87 -12.80
C MET A 14 -11.99 -0.64 -13.26
N ASP A 15 -12.80 0.09 -12.47
CA ASP A 15 -14.22 0.31 -12.71
C ASP A 15 -15.05 -1.00 -12.86
N VAL A 16 -14.64 -2.04 -12.13
CA VAL A 16 -15.34 -3.35 -12.08
C VAL A 16 -15.77 -3.72 -10.66
N ALA A 17 -15.80 -2.74 -9.75
CA ALA A 17 -16.26 -2.94 -8.38
C ALA A 17 -17.74 -3.34 -8.35
N LEU A 18 -18.06 -4.40 -7.57
CA LEU A 18 -19.44 -4.83 -7.42
C LEU A 18 -20.23 -3.86 -6.52
N PRO A 19 -21.51 -3.62 -6.82
CA PRO A 19 -22.36 -2.78 -5.98
C PRO A 19 -22.40 -3.26 -4.53
N GLY A 20 -22.15 -2.35 -3.59
CA GLY A 20 -22.20 -2.64 -2.15
C GLY A 20 -20.88 -3.15 -1.55
N LEU A 21 -19.85 -3.42 -2.36
CA LEU A 21 -18.48 -3.54 -1.88
C LEU A 21 -17.88 -2.13 -1.78
N SER A 22 -17.34 -1.81 -0.60
CA SER A 22 -16.79 -0.49 -0.28
C SER A 22 -15.38 -0.61 0.29
N ASP A 23 -14.60 -1.54 -0.26
CA ASP A 23 -13.18 -1.66 -0.03
C ASP A 23 -12.41 -1.06 -1.21
N PHE A 24 -11.39 -0.28 -0.88
CA PHE A 24 -10.40 0.24 -1.81
C PHE A 24 -9.10 -0.50 -1.57
N ASP A 25 -8.47 -0.96 -2.64
CA ASP A 25 -7.10 -1.44 -2.59
C ASP A 25 -6.16 -0.33 -3.02
N ALA A 26 -5.05 -0.16 -2.31
CA ALA A 26 -4.00 0.75 -2.73
C ALA A 26 -2.61 0.21 -2.47
N VAL A 27 -1.67 0.63 -3.32
CA VAL A 27 -0.25 0.37 -3.14
C VAL A 27 0.47 1.69 -2.92
N MET A 28 1.16 1.78 -1.80
CA MET A 28 2.07 2.87 -1.49
C MET A 28 3.45 2.55 -2.06
N VAL A 29 3.86 3.31 -3.07
CA VAL A 29 5.17 3.22 -3.71
C VAL A 29 6.14 4.13 -2.99
N ILE A 30 7.19 3.54 -2.44
CA ILE A 30 8.21 4.23 -1.64
C ILE A 30 9.53 4.14 -2.40
N LYS A 31 10.09 5.29 -2.79
CA LYS A 31 11.36 5.35 -3.52
C LYS A 31 12.23 6.49 -3.02
N PRO A 32 13.53 6.50 -3.31
CA PRO A 32 14.35 7.66 -3.02
C PRO A 32 13.92 8.84 -3.90
N LYS A 33 14.00 10.05 -3.34
CA LYS A 33 13.69 11.28 -4.09
C LYS A 33 14.71 11.59 -5.19
N GLU A 34 15.97 11.19 -4.99
CA GLU A 34 17.08 11.40 -5.93
C GLU A 34 17.82 10.10 -6.21
N ARG A 35 18.39 9.97 -7.42
CA ARG A 35 19.22 8.82 -7.79
C ARG A 35 20.45 8.72 -6.89
N GLY A 36 20.69 7.52 -6.37
CA GLY A 36 21.85 7.24 -5.50
C GLY A 36 21.74 7.79 -4.06
N GLN A 37 20.59 8.34 -3.66
CA GLN A 37 20.36 8.78 -2.28
C GLN A 37 19.42 7.86 -1.52
N GLY A 38 19.47 7.95 -0.19
CA GLY A 38 18.44 7.45 0.71
C GLY A 38 18.63 5.99 1.15
N THR A 39 18.65 5.76 2.46
CA THR A 39 18.46 4.42 3.01
C THR A 39 17.00 4.05 2.82
N LEU A 40 16.74 3.09 1.93
CA LEU A 40 15.41 2.53 1.78
C LEU A 40 15.00 1.78 3.06
N PRO A 41 13.70 1.75 3.40
CA PRO A 41 13.22 0.81 4.40
C PRO A 41 13.63 -0.59 3.96
N GLN A 42 14.43 -1.30 4.76
CA GLN A 42 14.83 -2.67 4.44
C GLN A 42 13.61 -3.62 4.36
N GLU A 43 12.51 -3.26 5.01
CA GLU A 43 11.28 -4.04 5.03
C GLU A 43 10.04 -3.15 4.86
N SER A 44 9.22 -3.46 3.85
CA SER A 44 7.92 -2.84 3.61
C SER A 44 6.99 -2.90 4.83
N ARG A 45 7.10 -3.96 5.64
CA ARG A 45 6.36 -4.11 6.89
C ARG A 45 6.66 -3.00 7.90
N ARG A 46 7.93 -2.70 8.14
CA ARG A 46 8.33 -1.68 9.11
C ARG A 46 7.76 -0.31 8.75
N PHE A 47 7.74 0.01 7.45
CA PHE A 47 7.12 1.25 6.96
C PHE A 47 5.61 1.27 7.24
N LEU A 48 4.90 0.17 6.97
CA LEU A 48 3.48 0.06 7.30
C LEU A 48 3.20 0.16 8.81
N ASP A 49 4.09 -0.35 9.65
CA ASP A 49 3.99 -0.20 11.12
C ASP A 49 4.14 1.27 11.54
N ASP A 50 5.05 2.03 10.91
CA ASP A 50 5.19 3.47 11.15
C ASP A 50 3.92 4.24 10.70
N VAL A 51 3.37 3.90 9.53
CA VAL A 51 2.09 4.46 9.04
C VAL A 51 0.95 4.12 10.00
N PHE A 52 0.86 2.87 10.46
CA PHE A 52 -0.13 2.44 11.46
C PHE A 52 -0.06 3.30 12.72
N ASN A 53 1.15 3.51 13.26
CA ASN A 53 1.34 4.28 14.48
C ASN A 53 0.95 5.75 14.29
N GLN A 54 1.31 6.36 13.16
CA GLN A 54 0.93 7.73 12.85
C GLN A 54 -0.59 7.88 12.67
N LEU A 55 -1.24 6.95 11.95
CA LEU A 55 -2.69 6.94 11.80
C LEU A 55 -3.40 6.77 13.15
N ARG A 56 -2.86 5.97 14.07
CA ARG A 56 -3.44 5.78 15.39
C ARG A 56 -3.39 7.06 16.23
N VAL A 57 -2.34 7.87 16.08
CA VAL A 57 -2.22 9.17 16.76
C VAL A 57 -3.17 10.20 16.15
N CYS A 58 -3.20 10.31 14.82
CA CYS A 58 -4.03 11.31 14.13
C CYS A 58 -5.52 10.96 14.13
N TYR A 59 -5.87 9.67 14.12
CA TYR A 59 -7.24 9.17 14.06
C TYR A 59 -7.49 8.12 15.17
N PRO A 60 -7.62 8.53 16.45
CA PRO A 60 -7.74 7.61 17.58
C PRO A 60 -8.95 6.67 17.53
N LYS A 61 -9.98 7.04 16.74
CA LYS A 61 -11.21 6.25 16.56
C LYS A 61 -11.17 5.36 15.30
N ALA A 62 -10.11 5.45 14.49
CA ALA A 62 -9.97 4.60 13.32
C ALA A 62 -9.80 3.14 13.75
N LYS A 63 -10.40 2.23 12.99
CA LYS A 63 -10.12 0.80 13.11
C LYS A 63 -8.98 0.48 12.16
N LEU A 64 -7.82 0.15 12.73
CA LEU A 64 -6.61 -0.19 12.00
C LEU A 64 -6.28 -1.66 12.27
N HIS A 65 -5.99 -2.42 11.23
CA HIS A 65 -5.64 -3.82 11.36
C HIS A 65 -4.49 -4.17 10.42
N MET A 66 -3.40 -4.66 10.98
CA MET A 66 -2.26 -5.15 10.21
C MET A 66 -2.41 -6.66 10.02
N ARG A 67 -2.47 -7.10 8.77
CA ARG A 67 -2.63 -8.52 8.40
C ARG A 67 -1.61 -8.92 7.36
N THR A 68 -1.53 -10.22 7.10
CA THR A 68 -0.78 -10.77 5.98
C THR A 68 -1.77 -11.31 4.96
N ALA A 69 -1.56 -11.01 3.67
CA ALA A 69 -2.45 -11.49 2.61
C ALA A 69 -2.45 -13.03 2.53
N SER A 70 -3.62 -13.61 2.24
CA SER A 70 -3.79 -15.06 2.13
C SER A 70 -2.90 -15.63 1.01
N GLY A 71 -2.04 -16.59 1.36
CA GLY A 71 -1.14 -17.25 0.39
C GLY A 71 0.27 -16.68 0.28
N GLY A 72 0.68 -15.75 1.16
CA GLY A 72 2.04 -15.23 1.13
C GLY A 72 2.45 -14.44 2.38
N ASP A 73 3.58 -13.76 2.26
CA ASP A 73 4.26 -13.01 3.32
C ASP A 73 4.10 -11.47 3.12
N LEU A 74 3.03 -11.08 2.41
CA LEU A 74 2.76 -9.70 2.02
C LEU A 74 1.95 -8.97 3.11
N PRO A 75 2.55 -7.98 3.80
CA PRO A 75 1.84 -7.21 4.81
C PRO A 75 0.82 -6.24 4.17
N VAL A 76 -0.37 -6.20 4.75
CA VAL A 76 -1.47 -5.33 4.35
C VAL A 76 -1.97 -4.59 5.58
N LEU A 77 -2.06 -3.27 5.49
CA LEU A 77 -2.67 -2.41 6.50
C LEU A 77 -4.11 -2.07 6.09
N THR A 78 -5.07 -2.68 6.76
CA THR A 78 -6.50 -2.38 6.61
C THR A 78 -6.88 -1.17 7.48
N ILE A 79 -7.49 -0.17 6.88
CA ILE A 79 -7.81 1.12 7.48
C ILE A 79 -9.31 1.40 7.33
N LYS A 80 -9.99 1.68 8.45
CA LYS A 80 -11.33 2.24 8.45
C LYS A 80 -11.36 3.48 9.35
N LEU A 81 -11.34 4.66 8.74
CA LEU A 81 -11.18 5.94 9.46
C LEU A 81 -12.41 6.29 10.33
N PHE A 82 -13.62 6.03 9.84
CA PHE A 82 -14.88 6.30 10.54
C PHE A 82 -15.97 5.29 10.13
N PRO A 83 -17.11 5.19 10.86
CA PRO A 83 -18.10 4.13 10.64
C PRO A 83 -18.64 4.02 9.20
N ASN A 84 -18.84 5.16 8.54
CA ASN A 84 -19.35 5.25 7.17
C ASN A 84 -18.24 5.42 6.12
N ALA A 85 -16.97 5.38 6.52
CA ALA A 85 -15.86 5.35 5.57
C ALA A 85 -15.81 3.97 4.91
N PRO A 86 -15.43 3.92 3.62
CA PRO A 86 -15.00 2.67 3.02
C PRO A 86 -13.77 2.11 3.74
N LEU A 87 -13.56 0.81 3.60
CA LEU A 87 -12.32 0.15 4.00
C LEU A 87 -11.22 0.47 2.99
N LEU A 88 -10.00 0.68 3.45
CA LEU A 88 -8.83 0.83 2.60
C LEU A 88 -7.81 -0.24 2.99
N ASP A 89 -7.44 -1.09 2.05
CA ASP A 89 -6.35 -2.05 2.18
C ASP A 89 -5.10 -1.49 1.52
N LEU A 90 -4.10 -1.19 2.35
CA LEU A 90 -2.86 -0.55 1.92
C LEU A 90 -1.70 -1.54 1.95
N MET A 91 -1.07 -1.70 0.80
CA MET A 91 0.19 -2.42 0.63
C MET A 91 1.35 -1.44 0.48
N ALA A 92 2.58 -1.87 0.79
CA ALA A 92 3.79 -1.08 0.58
C ALA A 92 4.71 -1.75 -0.44
N CYS A 93 5.09 -1.00 -1.47
CA CYS A 93 6.07 -1.38 -2.47
C CYS A 93 7.30 -0.48 -2.29
N VAL A 94 8.42 -1.08 -1.85
CA VAL A 94 9.70 -0.37 -1.79
C VAL A 94 10.38 -0.51 -3.14
N CYS A 95 10.72 0.61 -3.77
CA CYS A 95 11.39 0.67 -5.06
C CYS A 95 12.79 1.29 -4.92
N ASP A 96 13.68 0.91 -5.83
CA ASP A 96 14.96 1.59 -6.02
C ASP A 96 14.78 2.97 -6.68
N SER A 97 15.87 3.68 -6.94
CA SER A 97 15.83 4.99 -7.60
C SER A 97 15.40 4.97 -9.06
N GLU A 98 15.36 3.79 -9.69
CA GLU A 98 14.87 3.60 -11.05
C GLU A 98 13.38 3.23 -11.08
N GLY A 99 12.80 2.93 -9.91
CA GLY A 99 11.40 2.52 -9.76
C GLY A 99 11.20 1.00 -9.73
N ASN A 100 12.27 0.21 -9.72
CA ASN A 100 12.16 -1.25 -9.67
C ASN A 100 11.91 -1.71 -8.23
N PRO A 101 11.01 -2.68 -7.99
CA PRO A 101 10.75 -3.20 -6.66
C PRO A 101 11.97 -3.86 -6.02
N VAL A 102 12.21 -3.57 -4.74
CA VAL A 102 13.29 -4.13 -3.94
C VAL A 102 12.71 -5.10 -2.92
N GLY A 103 13.13 -6.37 -3.02
CA GLY A 103 12.71 -7.45 -2.14
C GLY A 103 11.40 -8.13 -2.57
N PRO A 104 11.18 -9.39 -2.18
CA PRO A 104 10.10 -10.23 -2.70
C PRO A 104 8.70 -9.66 -2.41
N ARG A 105 8.49 -9.05 -1.23
CA ARG A 105 7.20 -8.45 -0.85
C ARG A 105 6.86 -7.23 -1.71
N SER A 106 7.85 -6.42 -2.08
CA SER A 106 7.66 -5.26 -2.95
C SER A 106 7.27 -5.68 -4.36
N TRP A 107 7.79 -6.80 -4.86
CA TRP A 107 7.40 -7.37 -6.16
C TRP A 107 5.92 -7.77 -6.20
N HIS A 108 5.41 -8.41 -5.15
CA HIS A 108 3.98 -8.74 -5.06
C HIS A 108 3.10 -7.48 -5.03
N ALA A 109 3.47 -6.47 -4.23
CA ALA A 109 2.74 -5.21 -4.21
C ALA A 109 2.80 -4.48 -5.57
N PHE A 110 3.93 -4.56 -6.28
CA PHE A 110 4.10 -3.92 -7.58
C PHE A 110 3.27 -4.60 -8.68
N ALA A 111 3.12 -5.92 -8.64
CA ALA A 111 2.27 -6.66 -9.58
C ALA A 111 0.83 -6.13 -9.55
N SER A 112 0.29 -5.83 -8.37
CA SER A 112 -1.04 -5.22 -8.22
C SER A 112 -1.18 -3.86 -8.92
N ILE A 113 -0.08 -3.12 -9.08
CA ILE A 113 -0.05 -1.86 -9.84
C ILE A 113 -0.07 -2.15 -11.35
N GLN A 114 0.67 -3.16 -11.81
CA GLN A 114 0.75 -3.50 -13.24
C GLN A 114 -0.53 -4.15 -13.76
N ASP A 115 -1.19 -4.96 -12.94
CA ASP A 115 -2.49 -5.53 -13.28
C ASP A 115 -3.49 -4.41 -13.57
N ALA A 116 -3.49 -3.33 -12.75
CA ALA A 116 -4.29 -2.11 -12.96
C ALA A 116 -4.11 -1.44 -14.33
N VAL A 117 -2.92 -1.56 -14.93
CA VAL A 117 -2.59 -0.91 -16.22
C VAL A 117 -2.90 -1.82 -17.41
N SER A 118 -2.92 -3.13 -17.22
CA SER A 118 -3.01 -4.11 -18.34
C SER A 118 -4.44 -4.37 -18.84
N ILE A 119 -5.46 -3.80 -18.16
CA ILE A 119 -6.88 -3.94 -18.54
C ILE A 119 -7.41 -2.70 -19.29
N LEU A 120 -6.61 -1.64 -19.42
CA LEU A 120 -6.90 -0.44 -20.22
C LEU A 120 -6.27 -0.51 -21.61
#